data_AF-A0A1M7RMH7-F1
#
_entry.id   AF-A0A1M7RMH7-F1
#
_cell.length_a   1.000
_cell.length_b   1.000
_cell.length_c   1.000
_cell.angle_alpha   90.00
_cell.angle_beta   90.00
_cell.angle_gamma   90.00
#
_symmetry.space_group_name_H-M   'P 1'
#
loop_
_entity.id
_entity.type
_entity.pdbx_description
1 polymer ?
#
loop_
_entity_poly.entity_id
_entity_poly.type
_entity_poly.pdbx_seq_one_letter_code
_entity_poly.pdbx_strand_id
1 'polypeptide(L)' 'MSTIIDAEALFVSALQPSDLPTPEQVRAAIAGALLTCGGADGCAVRLAAEFGEHPETAVARMQWAIQTLAA' A
#
# COMPACT_ATOMS: atom_id res chain seq x y z
N MET A 1 2.10 -10.46 10.75
CA MET A 1 1.13 -9.59 10.06
C MET A 1 0.82 -10.22 8.71
N SER A 2 -0.41 -10.08 8.22
CA SER A 2 -0.78 -10.66 6.92
C SER A 2 -0.13 -9.84 5.82
N THR A 3 0.76 -10.44 5.04
CA THR A 3 1.53 -9.76 3.98
C THR A 3 0.64 -9.13 2.91
N ILE A 4 -0.56 -9.68 2.70
CA ILE A 4 -1.57 -9.11 1.81
C ILE A 4 -2.08 -7.78 2.36
N ILE A 5 -2.51 -7.74 3.62
CA ILE A 5 -3.05 -6.53 4.26
C ILE A 5 -1.98 -5.42 4.30
N ASP A 6 -0.73 -5.78 4.60
CA ASP A 6 0.38 -4.84 4.61
C ASP A 6 0.65 -4.27 3.20
N ALA A 7 0.53 -5.10 2.15
CA ALA A 7 0.68 -4.65 0.77
C ALA A 7 -0.45 -3.72 0.34
N GLU A 8 -1.71 -4.03 0.69
CA GLU A 8 -2.87 -3.18 0.41
C GLU A 8 -2.76 -1.83 1.14
N ALA A 9 -2.36 -1.84 2.41
CA ALA A 9 -2.14 -0.64 3.19
C ALA A 9 -0.99 0.21 2.62
N LEU A 10 0.13 -0.42 2.25
CA LEU A 10 1.26 0.29 1.64
C LEU A 10 0.87 0.87 0.27
N PHE A 11 0.11 0.13 -0.53
CA PHE A 11 -0.43 0.57 -1.82
C PHE A 11 -1.18 1.90 -1.68
N VAL A 12 -2.13 1.98 -0.74
CA VAL A 12 -3.01 3.14 -0.55
C VAL A 12 -2.36 4.28 0.28
N SER A 13 -1.13 4.08 0.75
CA SER A 13 -0.36 5.09 1.49
C SER A 13 0.20 6.17 0.57
N ALA A 14 0.62 7.30 1.14
CA ALA A 14 1.27 8.39 0.40
C ALA A 14 2.75 8.14 0.07
N LEU A 15 3.38 7.10 0.66
CA LEU A 15 4.81 6.83 0.54
C LEU A 15 5.19 6.47 -0.91
N GLN A 16 6.24 7.06 -1.48
CA GLN A 16 6.61 6.81 -2.87
C GLN A 16 7.87 5.93 -3.01
N PRO A 17 7.98 5.14 -4.10
CA PRO A 17 9.21 4.40 -4.41
C PRO A 17 10.44 5.30 -4.51
N SER A 18 10.27 6.50 -5.06
CA SER A 18 11.34 7.49 -5.26
C SER A 18 11.93 8.03 -3.96
N ASP A 19 11.21 7.89 -2.84
CA ASP A 19 11.67 8.36 -1.53
C ASP A 19 12.71 7.43 -0.90
N LEU A 20 12.98 6.27 -1.54
CA LEU A 20 13.88 5.22 -1.05
C LEU A 20 13.60 4.88 0.42
N PRO A 21 12.36 4.49 0.75
CA PRO A 21 11.91 4.44 2.13
C PRO A 21 12.65 3.38 2.95
N THR A 22 12.93 3.72 4.21
CA THR A 22 13.46 2.77 5.17
C THR A 22 12.38 1.79 5.65
N PRO A 23 12.74 0.62 6.19
CA PRO A 23 11.76 -0.32 6.75
C PRO A 23 10.86 0.28 7.84
N GLU A 24 11.37 1.25 8.61
CA GLU A 24 10.58 1.96 9.62
C GLU A 24 9.56 2.90 9.00
N GLN A 25 9.92 3.62 7.93
CA GLN A 25 8.99 4.47 7.18
C GLN A 25 7.88 3.63 6.52
N VAL A 26 8.22 2.45 6.00
CA VAL A 26 7.24 1.51 5.43
C VAL A 26 6.24 1.07 6.51
N ARG A 27 6.71 0.63 7.68
CA ARG A 27 5.82 0.23 8.80
C ARG A 27 4.94 1.38 9.26
N ALA A 28 5.49 2.59 9.37
CA ALA A 28 4.73 3.78 9.74
C ALA A 28 3.66 4.13 8.70
N ALA A 29 3.98 4.02 7.41
CA ALA A 29 3.05 4.27 6.31
C ALA A 29 1.90 3.25 6.30
N ILE A 30 2.19 1.97 6.55
CA ILE A 30 1.18 0.91 6.66
C ILE A 30 0.23 1.20 7.83
N ALA A 31 0.78 1.49 9.01
CA ALA A 31 -0.04 1.82 10.18
C ALA A 31 -0.91 3.07 9.94
N GLY A 32 -0.35 4.10 9.32
CA GLY A 32 -1.09 5.31 8.96
C GLY A 32 -2.18 5.04 7.92
N ALA A 33 -1.91 4.23 6.91
CA ALA A 33 -2.89 3.82 5.90
C ALA A 33 -4.05 3.04 6.54
N LEU A 34 -3.76 2.05 7.38
CA LEU A 34 -4.79 1.29 8.10
C LEU A 34 -5.66 2.21 8.97
N LEU A 35 -5.05 3.16 9.69
CA LEU A 35 -5.80 4.11 10.50
C LEU A 35 -6.69 5.03 9.65
N THR A 36 -6.14 5.60 8.58
CA THR A 36 -6.85 6.58 7.73
C THR A 36 -7.94 5.95 6.87
N CYS A 37 -7.79 4.68 6.50
CA CYS A 37 -8.79 3.96 5.70
C CYS A 37 -9.88 3.31 6.56
N GLY A 38 -9.74 3.28 7.89
CA GLY A 38 -10.67 2.55 8.76
C GLY A 38 -10.44 1.04 8.80
N GLY A 39 -9.19 0.61 8.61
CA GLY A 39 -8.75 -0.78 8.66
C GLY A 39 -8.50 -1.41 7.30
N ALA A 40 -8.31 -2.74 7.29
CA ALA A 40 -7.98 -3.51 6.09
C ALA A 40 -9.07 -3.43 5.01
N ASP A 41 -10.35 -3.51 5.40
CA ASP A 41 -11.47 -3.43 4.45
C ASP A 41 -11.48 -2.08 3.71
N GLY A 42 -11.16 -0.99 4.40
CA GLY A 42 -11.06 0.32 3.78
C GLY A 42 -9.87 0.43 2.82
N CYS A 43 -8.74 -0.20 3.14
CA CYS A 43 -7.61 -0.32 2.21
C CYS A 43 -8.02 -1.11 0.96
N ALA A 44 -8.73 -2.23 1.12
CA ALA A 44 -9.21 -3.06 0.01
C ALA A 44 -10.22 -2.31 -0.88
N VAL A 45 -11.12 -1.51 -0.31
CA VAL A 45 -12.05 -0.67 -1.08
C VAL A 45 -11.31 0.37 -1.92
N ARG A 46 -10.33 1.07 -1.34
CA ARG A 46 -9.53 2.07 -2.07
C ARG A 46 -8.67 1.42 -3.15
N LEU A 47 -8.04 0.29 -2.84
CA LEU A 47 -7.31 -0.52 -3.81
C LEU A 47 -8.22 -0.89 -5.00
N ALA A 48 -9.41 -1.44 -4.74
CA ALA A 48 -10.34 -1.84 -5.77
C ALA A 48 -10.79 -0.67 -6.64
N ALA A 49 -11.01 0.51 -6.05
CA ALA A 49 -11.33 1.73 -6.79
C ALA A 49 -10.21 2.12 -7.76
N GLU A 50 -8.95 2.16 -7.28
CA GLU A 50 -7.79 2.49 -8.13
C GLU A 50 -7.58 1.46 -9.25
N PHE A 51 -7.82 0.17 -8.99
CA PHE A 51 -7.77 -0.86 -10.04
C PHE A 51 -8.90 -0.72 -11.08
N GLY A 52 -10.05 -0.14 -10.70
CA GLY A 52 -11.14 0.15 -11.62
C GLY A 52 -10.91 1.40 -12.47
N GLU A 53 -10.33 2.45 -11.87
CA GLU A 53 -10.12 3.74 -12.53
C GLU A 53 -8.81 3.79 -13.33
N HIS A 54 -7.72 3.25 -12.78
CA HIS A 54 -6.36 3.34 -13.33
C HIS A 54 -5.60 2.00 -13.21
N PRO A 55 -6.03 0.95 -13.93
CA PRO A 55 -5.51 -0.40 -13.73
C PRO A 55 -3.99 -0.52 -13.95
N GLU A 56 -3.41 0.16 -14.95
CA GLU A 56 -1.98 0.09 -15.23
C GLU A 56 -1.15 0.72 -14.09
N THR A 57 -1.60 1.88 -13.59
CA THR A 57 -0.97 2.58 -12.46
C THR A 57 -1.08 1.75 -11.18
N ALA A 58 -2.25 1.16 -10.93
CA ALA A 58 -2.49 0.30 -9.79
C ALA A 58 -1.60 -0.96 -9.82
N VAL A 59 -1.46 -1.63 -10.98
CA VAL A 59 -0.56 -2.80 -11.09
C VAL A 59 0.87 -2.43 -10.72
N ALA A 60 1.41 -1.34 -11.28
CA ALA A 60 2.77 -0.90 -10.97
C ALA A 60 2.94 -0.56 -9.48
N ARG A 61 1.95 0.09 -8.87
CA ARG A 61 1.93 0.43 -7.45
C ARG A 61 1.90 -0.81 -6.55
N MET A 62 1.09 -1.82 -6.89
CA MET A 62 0.99 -3.05 -6.11
C MET A 62 2.26 -3.90 -6.21
N GLN A 63 2.86 -3.98 -7.39
CA GLN A 63 4.15 -4.63 -7.57
C GLN A 63 5.23 -4.00 -6.70
N TRP A 64 5.29 -2.67 -6.66
CA TRP A 64 6.21 -1.98 -5.76
C TRP A 64 5.95 -2.29 -4.29
N ALA A 65 4.69 -2.28 -3.84
CA ALA A 65 4.35 -2.58 -2.46
C ALA A 65 4.80 -3.99 -2.05
N ILE A 66 4.54 -5.00 -2.90
CA ILE A 66 4.95 -6.39 -2.68
C ILE A 66 6.48 -6.51 -2.61
N GLN A 67 7.21 -5.88 -3.54
CA GLN A 67 8.67 -5.92 -3.57
C GLN A 67 9.29 -5.25 -2.34
N THR A 68 8.72 -4.13 -1.90
CA THR A 68 9.18 -3.39 -0.71
C THR A 68 9.01 -4.21 0.56
N LEU A 69 7.96 -5.03 0.67
CA LEU A 69 7.72 -5.90 1.81
C LEU A 69 8.56 -7.20 1.79
N ALA A 70 9.07 -7.58 0.62
CA ALA A 70 9.93 -8.75 0.46
C ALA A 70 11.42 -8.46 0.69
N ALA A 71 11.80 -7.19 0.77
CA ALA A 71 13.16 -6.70 1.03
C ALA A 71 13.46 -6.62 2.54
#